data_AF-V5HQN8-F1
#
_entry.id   AF-V5HQN8-F1
#
_cell.length_a   1.000
_cell.length_b   1.000
_cell.length_c   1.000
_cell.angle_alpha   90.00
_cell.angle_beta   90.00
_cell.angle_gamma   90.00
#
_symmetry.space_group_name_H-M   'P 1'
#
loop_
_entity.id
_entity.type
_entity.pdbx_description
1 polymer ?
#
loop_
_entity_poly.entity_id
_entity_poly.type
_entity_poly.pdbx_seq_one_letter_code
_entity_poly.pdbx_strand_id
1 'polypeptide(L)'
;CRHFFCPDCYYTIREETPPKCPLDDIDFKLKTSCCLPEGSLSKSRVRCPNSAYGCKEEFQLDNMNYHVGCCQFYPLPCIKCGNTVGYNNLVSHLLHSCKFRGNETADPEPAVLD
;
A
#
# COMPACT_ATOMS: atom_id res chain seq x y z
N CYS A 1 -0.41 -24.36 -17.93
CA CYS A 1 -0.76 -22.94 -17.72
C CYS A 1 0.37 -21.95 -18.08
N ARG A 2 1.67 -22.19 -17.74
CA ARG A 2 2.79 -21.22 -18.01
C ARG A 2 2.61 -19.85 -17.32
N HIS A 3 1.85 -19.82 -16.22
CA HIS A 3 1.68 -18.64 -15.40
C HIS A 3 2.75 -18.58 -14.30
N PHE A 4 3.18 -17.36 -13.98
CA PHE A 4 4.15 -17.08 -12.92
C PHE A 4 3.41 -16.60 -11.68
N PHE A 5 3.84 -17.10 -10.51
CA PHE A 5 3.30 -16.73 -9.21
C PHE A 5 4.47 -16.35 -8.30
N CYS A 6 4.24 -15.47 -7.31
CA CYS A 6 5.22 -15.29 -6.25
C CYS A 6 5.36 -16.61 -5.45
N PRO A 7 6.48 -16.79 -4.71
CA PRO A 7 6.73 -18.03 -3.97
C PRO A 7 5.58 -18.43 -3.04
N ASP A 8 5.02 -17.49 -2.28
CA ASP A 8 3.93 -17.76 -1.34
C ASP A 8 2.67 -18.25 -2.06
N CYS A 9 2.23 -17.54 -3.11
CA CYS A 9 1.06 -17.96 -3.89
C CYS A 9 1.30 -19.30 -4.59
N TYR A 10 2.52 -19.56 -5.09
CA TYR A 10 2.87 -20.86 -5.67
C TYR A 10 2.71 -22.00 -4.65
N TYR A 11 3.17 -21.79 -3.41
CA TYR A 11 3.04 -22.78 -2.35
C TYR A 11 1.58 -23.00 -1.96
N THR A 12 0.78 -21.93 -1.83
CA THR A 12 -0.66 -22.04 -1.55
C THR A 12 -1.39 -22.85 -2.62
N ILE A 13 -1.16 -22.57 -3.91
CA ILE A 13 -1.80 -23.31 -5.02
C ILE A 13 -1.41 -24.79 -5.00
N ARG A 14 -0.16 -25.09 -4.63
CA ARG A 14 0.34 -26.46 -4.54
C ARG A 14 -0.33 -27.29 -3.45
N GLU A 15 -0.81 -26.65 -2.38
CA GLU A 15 -1.47 -27.32 -1.25
C GLU A 15 -2.97 -27.62 -1.51
N GLU A 16 -3.55 -27.07 -2.57
CA GLU A 16 -4.93 -27.36 -2.95
C GLU A 16 -5.10 -28.81 -3.46
N THR A 17 -6.30 -29.37 -3.27
CA THR A 17 -6.64 -30.74 -3.66
C THR A 17 -7.93 -30.80 -4.49
N PRO A 18 -7.86 -31.03 -5.82
CA PRO A 18 -6.66 -31.09 -6.66
C PRO A 18 -6.06 -29.70 -6.91
N PRO A 19 -4.74 -29.58 -7.09
CA PRO A 19 -4.11 -28.28 -7.32
C PRO A 19 -4.42 -27.79 -8.74
N LYS A 20 -5.05 -26.63 -8.84
CA LYS A 20 -5.44 -26.00 -10.11
C LYS A 20 -4.88 -24.59 -10.22
N CYS A 21 -4.57 -24.18 -11.44
CA CYS A 21 -4.13 -22.81 -11.68
C CYS A 21 -5.32 -21.84 -11.56
N PRO A 22 -5.24 -20.80 -10.71
CA PRO A 22 -6.37 -19.89 -10.45
C PRO A 22 -6.71 -18.95 -11.62
N LEU A 23 -5.88 -18.92 -12.67
CA LEU A 23 -6.08 -18.06 -13.84
C LEU A 23 -6.78 -18.76 -15.01
N ASP A 24 -6.69 -20.10 -15.10
CA ASP A 24 -7.19 -20.87 -16.25
C ASP A 24 -7.80 -22.23 -15.89
N ASP A 25 -7.91 -22.58 -14.59
CA ASP A 25 -8.44 -23.86 -14.05
C ASP A 25 -7.71 -25.12 -14.56
N ILE A 26 -6.56 -24.97 -15.20
CA ILE A 26 -5.77 -26.09 -15.72
C ILE A 26 -5.04 -26.78 -14.56
N ASP A 27 -4.97 -28.12 -14.59
CA ASP A 27 -4.19 -28.93 -13.65
C ASP A 27 -2.80 -28.36 -13.44
N PHE A 28 -2.49 -28.08 -12.17
CA PHE A 28 -1.23 -27.47 -11.79
C PHE A 28 -0.11 -28.52 -11.81
N LYS A 29 0.48 -28.71 -12.99
CA LYS A 29 1.63 -29.60 -13.14
C LYS A 29 2.88 -28.96 -12.56
N LEU A 30 3.39 -29.53 -11.46
CA LEU A 30 4.74 -29.24 -10.95
C LEU A 30 5.78 -29.58 -12.01
N LYS A 31 6.13 -28.61 -12.85
CA LYS A 31 7.35 -28.63 -13.64
C LYS A 31 8.32 -27.61 -13.09
N THR A 32 9.60 -27.98 -13.16
CA THR A 32 10.79 -27.22 -12.78
C THR A 32 10.54 -25.72 -12.75
N SER A 33 10.81 -25.11 -11.59
CA SER A 33 10.69 -23.69 -11.31
C SER A 33 11.21 -22.84 -12.47
N CYS A 34 10.29 -22.34 -13.29
CA CYS A 34 10.60 -21.25 -14.21
C CYS A 34 10.64 -19.98 -13.35
N CYS A 35 11.81 -19.69 -12.79
CA CYS A 35 12.02 -18.42 -12.12
C CYS A 35 12.06 -17.32 -13.18
N LEU A 36 11.36 -16.21 -12.91
CA LEU A 36 11.69 -14.97 -13.62
C LEU A 36 13.15 -14.61 -13.32
N PRO A 37 13.87 -13.98 -14.26
CA PRO A 37 15.22 -13.50 -13.98
C PRO A 37 15.20 -12.65 -12.70
N GLU A 38 16.13 -12.90 -11.79
CA GLU A 38 16.27 -12.09 -10.57
C GLU A 38 16.32 -10.61 -10.94
N GLY A 39 15.52 -9.81 -10.24
CA GLY A 39 15.46 -8.37 -10.49
C GLY A 39 14.67 -7.94 -11.74
N SER A 40 13.92 -8.84 -12.39
CA SER A 40 13.07 -8.45 -13.53
C SER A 40 12.00 -7.41 -13.16
N LEU A 41 11.44 -7.50 -11.95
CA LEU A 41 10.41 -6.58 -11.46
C LEU A 41 11.01 -5.36 -10.73
N SER A 42 12.08 -5.59 -9.98
CA SER A 42 12.93 -4.64 -9.28
C SER A 42 13.19 -3.31 -10.01
N LYS A 43 13.54 -3.37 -11.30
CA LYS A 43 13.84 -2.18 -12.11
C LYS A 43 12.61 -1.49 -12.71
N SER A 44 11.42 -2.02 -12.47
CA SER A 44 10.17 -1.43 -12.99
C SER A 44 9.93 -0.08 -12.35
N ARG A 45 9.60 0.94 -13.16
CA ARG A 45 9.13 2.23 -12.65
C ARG A 45 7.70 2.09 -12.13
N VAL A 46 7.49 2.47 -10.88
CA VAL A 46 6.20 2.41 -10.19
C VAL A 46 5.92 3.74 -9.49
N ARG A 47 4.63 4.09 -9.40
CA ARG A 47 4.17 5.29 -8.66
C ARG A 47 4.22 5.04 -7.16
N CYS A 48 4.49 6.10 -6.39
CA CYS A 48 4.38 6.04 -4.94
C CYS A 48 2.98 5.58 -4.49
N PRO A 49 2.87 4.65 -3.52
CA PRO A 49 1.57 4.23 -2.96
C PRO A 49 0.80 5.38 -2.30
N ASN A 50 1.50 6.44 -1.86
CA ASN A 50 0.88 7.63 -1.28
C ASN A 50 0.36 8.62 -2.35
N SER A 51 0.20 8.18 -3.60
CA SER A 51 -0.29 9.02 -4.69
C SER A 51 -1.73 9.52 -4.47
N ALA A 52 -2.58 8.71 -3.83
CA ALA A 52 -3.92 9.14 -3.41
C ALA A 52 -3.90 10.30 -2.40
N TYR A 53 -2.77 10.52 -1.72
CA TYR A 53 -2.60 11.56 -0.70
C TYR A 53 -1.79 12.77 -1.19
N GLY A 54 -1.32 12.75 -2.44
CA GLY A 54 -0.68 13.89 -3.10
C GLY A 54 0.73 13.65 -3.63
N CYS A 55 1.34 12.50 -3.37
CA CYS A 55 2.67 12.21 -3.93
C CYS A 55 2.58 11.95 -5.44
N LYS A 56 3.43 12.62 -6.24
CA LYS A 56 3.48 12.44 -7.70
C LYS A 56 4.73 11.70 -8.17
N GLU A 57 5.60 11.31 -7.24
CA GLU A 57 6.89 10.72 -7.54
C GLU A 57 6.77 9.29 -8.04
N GLU A 58 7.72 8.91 -8.89
CA GLU A 58 7.87 7.58 -9.47
C GLU A 58 9.30 7.10 -9.25
N PHE A 59 9.46 5.86 -8.79
CA PHE A 59 10.76 5.25 -8.52
C PHE A 59 10.85 3.86 -9.14
N GLN A 60 12.08 3.34 -9.26
CA GLN A 60 12.26 1.90 -9.43
C GLN A 60 11.74 1.17 -8.19
N LEU A 61 11.14 0.00 -8.38
CA LEU A 61 10.52 -0.79 -7.30
C LEU A 61 11.49 -1.03 -6.14
N ASP A 62 12.77 -1.32 -6.40
CA ASP A 62 13.76 -1.54 -5.32
C ASP A 62 14.01 -0.29 -4.45
N ASN A 63 13.84 0.91 -5.02
CA ASN A 63 14.03 2.17 -4.30
C ASN A 63 12.75 2.66 -3.61
N MET A 64 11.61 2.01 -3.87
CA MET A 64 10.31 2.47 -3.40
C MET A 64 10.20 2.43 -1.87
N ASN A 65 10.76 1.40 -1.22
CA ASN A 65 10.73 1.29 0.25
C ASN A 65 11.44 2.46 0.93
N TYR A 66 12.58 2.88 0.39
CA TYR A 66 13.30 4.05 0.90
C TYR A 66 12.46 5.31 0.77
N HIS A 67 11.88 5.55 -0.41
CA HIS A 67 11.00 6.70 -0.62
C HIS A 67 9.79 6.70 0.32
N VAL A 68 9.08 5.57 0.45
CA VAL A 68 7.89 5.46 1.30
C VAL A 68 8.23 5.80 2.75
N GLY A 69 9.40 5.38 3.24
CA GLY A 69 9.86 5.68 4.60
C GLY A 69 10.08 7.17 4.90
N CYS A 70 10.29 8.00 3.87
CA CYS A 70 10.50 9.45 4.02
C CYS A 70 9.50 10.30 3.20
N CYS A 71 8.44 9.69 2.67
CA CYS A 71 7.51 10.34 1.77
C CYS A 71 6.69 11.41 2.51
N GLN A 72 6.80 12.68 2.15
CA GLN A 72 6.08 13.79 2.80
C GLN A 72 4.55 13.73 2.67
N PHE A 73 4.01 12.80 1.88
CA PHE A 73 2.57 12.58 1.74
C PHE A 73 2.11 11.30 2.43
N TYR A 74 2.88 10.77 3.38
CA TYR A 74 2.45 9.62 4.18
C TYR A 74 1.07 9.90 4.81
N PRO A 75 0.16 8.90 4.80
CA PRO A 75 -1.20 9.07 5.24
C PRO A 75 -1.27 9.26 6.76
N LEU A 76 -2.04 10.26 7.19
CA LEU A 76 -2.33 10.54 8.59
C LEU A 76 -3.80 10.91 8.78
N PRO A 77 -4.45 10.44 9.85
CA PRO A 77 -5.80 10.89 10.20
C PRO A 77 -5.78 12.33 10.71
N CYS A 78 -6.69 13.17 10.22
CA CYS A 78 -6.93 14.48 10.80
C CYS A 78 -7.55 14.36 12.18
N ILE A 79 -6.91 14.95 13.20
CA ILE A 79 -7.36 14.90 14.60
C ILE A 79 -8.78 15.47 14.82
N LYS A 80 -9.23 16.39 13.97
CA LYS A 80 -10.55 17.02 14.12
C LYS A 80 -11.64 16.21 13.45
N CYS A 81 -11.41 15.73 12.23
CA CYS A 81 -12.47 15.17 11.39
C CYS A 81 -12.35 13.68 11.09
N GLY A 82 -11.23 13.05 11.44
CA GLY A 82 -10.94 11.64 11.19
C GLY A 82 -10.49 11.32 9.75
N ASN A 83 -10.68 12.22 8.78
CA ASN A 83 -10.30 11.95 7.40
C ASN A 83 -8.78 11.77 7.27
N THR A 84 -8.36 10.74 6.55
CA THR A 84 -6.96 10.53 6.19
C THR A 84 -6.52 11.53 5.13
N VAL A 85 -5.42 12.23 5.38
CA VAL A 85 -4.79 13.19 4.47
C VAL A 85 -3.29 12.92 4.42
N GLY A 86 -2.62 13.36 3.35
CA GLY A 86 -1.15 13.33 3.31
C GLY A 86 -0.56 14.36 4.28
N TYR A 87 0.52 14.01 4.97
CA TYR A 87 1.16 14.89 5.96
C TYR A 87 1.40 16.32 5.44
N ASN A 88 1.98 16.48 4.24
CA ASN A 88 2.24 17.80 3.64
C ASN A 88 0.96 18.60 3.33
N ASN A 89 -0.19 17.92 3.21
CA ASN A 89 -1.49 18.54 2.96
C ASN A 89 -2.28 18.79 4.25
N LEU A 90 -1.80 18.37 5.42
CA LEU A 90 -2.54 18.43 6.68
C LEU A 90 -2.89 19.86 7.09
N VAL A 91 -1.93 20.80 6.98
CA VAL A 91 -2.16 22.21 7.32
C VAL A 91 -3.20 22.83 6.37
N SER A 92 -3.04 22.64 5.06
CA SER A 92 -4.00 23.11 4.07
C SER A 92 -5.40 22.53 4.31
N HIS A 93 -5.48 21.24 4.63
CA HIS A 93 -6.72 20.60 5.03
C HIS A 93 -7.35 21.29 6.25
N LEU A 94 -6.60 21.48 7.35
CA LEU A 94 -7.12 22.10 8.57
C LEU A 94 -7.64 23.52 8.35
N LEU A 95 -7.02 24.28 7.46
CA LEU A 95 -7.39 25.66 7.15
C LEU A 95 -8.58 25.77 6.18
N HIS A 96 -8.65 24.90 5.18
CA HIS A 96 -9.54 25.12 4.03
C HIS A 96 -10.57 24.02 3.81
N SER A 97 -10.19 22.75 4.04
CA SER A 97 -10.99 21.59 3.59
C SER A 97 -11.58 20.79 4.74
N CYS A 98 -11.18 21.05 5.98
CA CYS A 98 -11.70 20.36 7.15
C CYS A 98 -13.13 20.79 7.43
N LYS A 99 -14.02 19.81 7.65
CA LYS A 99 -15.42 20.07 8.04
C LYS A 99 -15.55 20.75 9.40
N PHE A 100 -14.54 20.62 10.27
CA PHE A 100 -14.44 21.26 11.59
C PHE A 100 -13.38 22.37 11.62
N ARG A 101 -13.07 22.98 10.47
CA ARG A 101 -12.24 24.18 10.42
C ARG A 101 -12.90 25.29 11.25
N GLY A 102 -12.12 26.05 12.01
CA GLY A 102 -12.63 27.16 12.83
C GLY A 102 -13.27 26.78 14.17
N ASN A 103 -13.55 25.50 14.44
CA ASN A 103 -13.91 25.08 15.80
C ASN A 103 -12.63 25.01 16.63
N GLU A 104 -12.59 25.78 17.71
CA GLU A 104 -11.62 25.64 18.80
C GLU A 104 -11.51 24.16 19.17
N THR A 105 -10.30 23.71 19.46
CA THR A 105 -10.03 22.33 19.87
C THR A 105 -11.08 21.90 20.89
N ALA A 106 -11.82 20.84 20.58
CA ALA A 106 -12.49 20.09 21.64
C ALA A 106 -11.38 19.69 22.60
N ASP A 107 -11.37 20.33 23.77
CA ASP A 107 -10.51 19.94 24.88
C ASP A 107 -10.70 18.44 25.08
N PRO A 108 -9.63 17.63 25.09
CA PRO A 108 -9.79 16.21 25.37
C PRO A 108 -10.39 16.11 26.77
N GLU A 109 -11.64 15.64 26.86
CA GLU A 109 -12.31 15.39 28.13
C GLU A 109 -11.36 14.55 29.00
N PRO A 110 -10.98 15.04 30.19
CA PRO A 110 -9.98 14.37 31.01
C PRO A 110 -10.47 12.95 31.28
N ALA A 111 -9.64 11.97 30.93
CA ALA A 111 -9.92 10.58 31.22
C ALA A 111 -10.18 10.43 32.73
N VAL A 112 -11.42 10.15 33.09
CA VAL A 112 -11.80 9.82 34.46
C VAL A 112 -11.18 8.46 34.74
N LEU A 113 -10.13 8.45 35.55
CA LEU A 113 -9.55 7.23 36.11
C LEU A 113 -10.46 6.79 37.26
N ASP A 114 -11.10 5.64 37.11
CA ASP A 114 -11.70 4.86 38.20
C ASP A 114 -10.65 3.89 38.76
#